data_AF-A0AAD0RP53-F1
#
_entry.id   AF-A0AAD0RP53-F1
#
_cell.length_a   1.000
_cell.length_b   1.000
_cell.length_c   1.000
_cell.angle_alpha   90.00
_cell.angle_beta   90.00
_cell.angle_gamma   90.00
#
_symmetry.space_group_name_H-M   'P 1'
#
loop_
_entity.id
_entity.type
_entity.pdbx_description
1 polymer ?
#
loop_
_entity_poly.entity_id
_entity_poly.type
_entity_poly.pdbx_seq_one_letter_code
_entity_poly.pdbx_strand_id
1 'polypeptide(L)'
;MPQSLFPRRRRYRTPILEAQEVLLPFVSRLPGRTYPHYWQMPPAPPTAAEAHAYGRECAAHVLQWFKDNPAYVGQGLLSRIARDIDFSLSEQRGYWLGFCNDPLKTCSGHNSHRSM
;
A
#
# COMPACT_ATOMS: atom_id res chain seq x y z
N MET A 1 5.15 -4.26 -23.89
CA MET A 1 5.47 -4.72 -22.53
C MET A 1 4.19 -4.61 -21.71
N PRO A 2 3.59 -5.70 -21.18
CA PRO A 2 2.43 -5.55 -20.32
C PRO A 2 2.87 -4.75 -19.08
N GLN A 3 2.32 -3.54 -18.91
CA GLN A 3 2.50 -2.77 -17.70
C GLN A 3 1.85 -3.57 -16.57
N SER A 4 2.64 -3.94 -15.56
CA SER A 4 2.09 -4.61 -14.39
C SER A 4 1.14 -3.65 -13.69
N LEU A 5 -0.11 -4.08 -13.48
CA LEU A 5 -1.14 -3.32 -12.76
C LEU A 5 -0.76 -3.02 -11.30
N PHE A 6 0.29 -3.67 -10.80
CA PHE A 6 0.75 -3.56 -9.43
C PHE A 6 2.24 -3.18 -9.37
N PRO A 7 2.63 -2.32 -8.42
CA PRO A 7 4.04 -2.04 -8.16
C PRO A 7 4.77 -3.34 -7.75
N ARG A 8 6.00 -3.53 -8.24
CA ARG A 8 6.82 -4.71 -7.87
C ARG A 8 7.43 -4.53 -6.49
N ARG A 9 7.29 -5.54 -5.63
CA ARG A 9 7.99 -5.63 -4.34
C ARG A 9 9.50 -5.56 -4.52
N ARG A 10 10.17 -4.83 -3.62
CA ARG A 10 11.62 -4.62 -3.62
C ARG A 10 12.18 -4.68 -2.21
N ARG A 11 13.50 -4.78 -2.10
CA ARG A 11 14.22 -4.65 -0.82
C ARG A 11 14.33 -3.17 -0.45
N TYR A 12 13.96 -2.82 0.77
CA TYR A 12 13.93 -1.43 1.25
C TYR A 12 15.16 -1.09 2.09
N ARG A 13 16.37 -1.32 1.54
CA ARG A 13 17.63 -1.10 2.27
C ARG A 13 18.45 0.00 1.61
N THR A 14 18.44 1.20 2.19
CA THR A 14 19.40 2.28 1.88
C THR A 14 19.92 2.95 3.18
N PRO A 15 21.07 3.63 3.18
CA PRO A 15 21.68 4.13 4.42
C PRO A 15 20.94 5.30 5.09
N ILE A 16 19.96 5.92 4.42
CA ILE A 16 19.28 7.15 4.88
C ILE A 16 17.77 6.90 4.96
N LEU A 17 17.19 7.01 6.16
CA LEU A 17 15.81 6.64 6.47
C LEU A 17 14.76 7.38 5.62
N GLU A 18 14.85 8.70 5.52
CA GLU A 18 13.92 9.51 4.73
C GLU A 18 14.01 9.21 3.23
N ALA A 19 15.13 8.64 2.78
CA ALA A 19 15.28 8.14 1.41
C ALA A 19 14.63 6.76 1.21
N GLN A 20 14.38 6.00 2.28
CA GLN A 20 13.77 4.67 2.21
C GLN A 20 12.25 4.72 2.11
N GLU A 21 11.58 5.66 2.77
CA GLU A 21 10.11 5.74 2.73
C GLU A 21 9.61 6.15 1.34
N VAL A 22 10.36 6.99 0.62
CA VAL A 22 10.11 7.33 -0.80
C VAL A 22 10.19 6.10 -1.70
N LEU A 23 10.74 4.98 -1.23
CA LEU A 23 10.71 3.74 -1.98
C LEU A 23 9.35 3.04 -1.94
N LEU A 24 8.44 3.40 -1.03
CA LEU A 24 7.08 2.87 -1.07
C LEU A 24 6.36 3.39 -2.32
N PRO A 25 5.60 2.54 -3.04
CA PRO A 25 5.10 2.89 -4.37
C PRO A 25 4.01 3.97 -4.39
N PHE A 26 3.49 4.34 -3.21
CA PHE A 26 2.46 5.36 -3.01
C PHE A 26 2.98 6.57 -2.19
N VAL A 27 4.30 6.65 -1.97
CA VAL A 27 4.95 7.80 -1.33
C VAL A 27 5.59 8.66 -2.42
N SER A 28 5.31 9.96 -2.43
CA SER A 28 5.85 10.88 -3.44
C SER A 28 6.22 12.23 -2.84
N ARG A 29 7.29 12.85 -3.35
CA ARG A 29 7.61 14.25 -3.03
C ARG A 29 6.87 15.17 -3.98
N LEU A 30 5.93 15.94 -3.46
CA LEU A 30 5.17 16.92 -4.22
C LEU A 30 5.81 18.31 -4.11
N PRO A 31 5.87 19.09 -5.20
CA PRO A 31 6.28 20.49 -5.13
C PRO A 31 5.45 21.26 -4.10
N GLY A 32 6.09 22.10 -3.29
CA GLY A 32 5.43 22.93 -2.28
C GLY A 32 5.15 22.26 -0.93
N ARG A 33 5.51 20.98 -0.74
CA ARG A 33 5.49 20.33 0.58
C ARG A 33 6.90 20.19 1.17
N THR A 34 7.02 20.42 2.48
CA THR A 34 8.28 20.20 3.22
C THR A 34 8.51 18.73 3.59
N TYR A 35 7.51 17.87 3.43
CA TYR A 35 7.56 16.43 3.70
C TYR A 35 6.90 15.62 2.56
N PRO A 36 7.24 14.33 2.37
CA PRO A 36 6.60 13.47 1.37
C PRO A 36 5.10 13.34 1.58
N HIS A 37 4.33 13.17 0.51
CA HIS A 37 2.95 12.72 0.57
C HIS A 37 2.93 11.20 0.69
N TYR A 38 2.29 10.66 1.73
CA TYR A 38 2.33 9.24 2.08
C TYR A 38 1.15 8.42 1.55
N TRP A 39 0.26 9.05 0.78
CA TRP A 39 -0.90 8.39 0.15
C TRP A 39 -1.20 8.90 -1.26
N GLN A 40 -0.26 8.76 -2.19
CA GLN A 40 -0.47 9.05 -3.62
C GLN A 40 -0.89 7.77 -4.34
N MET A 41 -2.21 7.53 -4.36
CA MET A 41 -2.80 6.40 -5.08
C MET A 41 -2.99 6.73 -6.56
N PRO A 42 -2.93 5.72 -7.46
CA PRO A 42 -3.33 5.92 -8.84
C PRO A 42 -4.82 6.29 -8.94
N PRO A 43 -5.29 6.75 -10.12
CA PRO A 43 -6.71 6.95 -10.37
C PRO A 43 -7.53 5.72 -10.00
N ALA A 44 -8.75 5.96 -9.49
CA ALA A 44 -9.67 4.92 -9.08
C ALA A 44 -9.78 3.81 -10.13
N PRO A 45 -9.64 2.53 -9.77
CA PRO A 45 -9.82 1.46 -10.70
C PRO A 45 -11.33 1.25 -10.97
N PRO A 46 -11.70 0.61 -12.08
CA PRO A 46 -13.10 0.38 -12.44
C PRO A 46 -13.94 -0.34 -11.38
N THR A 47 -13.30 -1.16 -10.54
CA THR A 47 -14.01 -1.96 -9.53
C THR A 47 -13.45 -1.78 -8.12
N ALA A 48 -14.32 -1.90 -7.12
CA ALA A 48 -13.91 -1.92 -5.71
C ALA A 48 -12.95 -3.09 -5.40
N ALA A 49 -13.10 -4.23 -6.10
CA ALA A 49 -12.23 -5.38 -5.94
C ALA A 49 -10.77 -5.08 -6.35
N GLU A 50 -10.57 -4.33 -7.44
CA GLU A 50 -9.24 -3.87 -7.88
C GLU A 50 -8.66 -2.83 -6.91
N ALA A 51 -9.48 -1.91 -6.40
CA ALA A 51 -9.04 -0.95 -5.38
C ALA A 51 -8.57 -1.69 -4.11
N HIS A 52 -9.33 -2.70 -3.67
CA HIS A 52 -8.94 -3.54 -2.54
C HIS A 52 -7.66 -4.33 -2.83
N ALA A 53 -7.50 -4.87 -4.03
CA ALA A 53 -6.30 -5.61 -4.43
C ALA A 53 -5.05 -4.72 -4.41
N TYR A 54 -5.16 -3.49 -4.93
CA TYR A 54 -4.07 -2.53 -4.92
C TYR A 54 -3.72 -2.09 -3.49
N GLY A 55 -4.73 -1.86 -2.64
CA GLY A 55 -4.55 -1.59 -1.22
C GLY A 55 -3.77 -2.71 -0.51
N ARG A 56 -4.12 -3.98 -0.75
CA ARG A 56 -3.41 -5.14 -0.18
C ARG A 56 -1.95 -5.19 -0.62
N GLU A 57 -1.66 -4.88 -1.90
CA GLU A 57 -0.28 -4.84 -2.37
C GLU A 57 0.51 -3.72 -1.70
N CYS A 58 -0.09 -2.55 -1.53
CA CYS A 58 0.49 -1.44 -0.77
C CYS A 58 0.80 -1.84 0.69
N ALA A 59 -0.11 -2.56 1.35
CA ALA A 59 0.12 -3.08 2.70
C ALA A 59 1.29 -4.08 2.74
N ALA A 60 1.40 -4.96 1.74
CA ALA A 60 2.53 -5.88 1.63
C ALA A 60 3.88 -5.16 1.47
N HIS A 61 3.90 -4.04 0.73
CA HIS A 61 5.07 -3.17 0.64
C HIS A 61 5.46 -2.55 1.98
N VAL A 62 4.49 -2.04 2.75
CA VAL A 62 4.73 -1.51 4.10
C VAL A 62 5.23 -2.58 5.06
N LEU A 63 4.63 -3.78 5.02
CA LEU A 63 5.09 -4.91 5.82
C LEU A 63 6.53 -5.30 5.49
N GLN A 64 6.86 -5.36 4.20
CA GLN A 64 8.24 -5.65 3.78
C GLN A 64 9.20 -4.53 4.21
N TRP A 65 8.78 -3.27 4.14
CA TRP A 65 9.56 -2.14 4.62
C TRP A 65 9.87 -2.25 6.11
N PHE A 66 8.89 -2.61 6.94
CA PHE A 66 9.12 -2.83 8.38
C PHE A 66 10.07 -4.00 8.65
N LYS A 67 9.96 -5.09 7.88
CA LYS A 67 10.89 -6.23 8.00
C LYS A 67 12.33 -5.85 7.66
N ASP A 68 12.51 -4.99 6.67
CA ASP A 68 13.83 -4.49 6.27
C ASP A 68 14.38 -3.42 7.23
N ASN A 69 13.50 -2.71 7.96
CA ASN A 69 13.82 -1.55 8.80
C ASN A 69 13.22 -1.66 10.22
N PRO A 70 13.57 -2.71 11.00
CA PRO A 70 12.91 -3.02 12.28
C PRO A 70 13.10 -1.93 13.34
N ALA A 71 14.23 -1.22 13.33
CA ALA A 71 14.51 -0.10 14.25
C ALA A 71 13.53 1.08 14.11
N TYR A 72 12.73 1.09 13.03
CA TYR A 72 11.83 2.19 12.68
C TYR A 72 10.36 1.80 12.79
N VAL A 73 10.07 0.58 13.24
CA VAL A 73 8.72 0.19 13.66
C VAL A 73 8.31 1.08 14.84
N GLY A 74 7.10 1.64 14.78
CA GLY A 74 6.58 2.55 15.82
C GLY A 74 6.93 4.04 15.61
N GLN A 75 7.74 4.40 14.62
CA GLN A 75 8.10 5.79 14.28
C GLN A 75 7.00 6.52 13.45
N GLY A 76 5.73 6.15 13.66
CA GLY A 76 4.58 6.88 13.09
C GLY A 76 4.40 6.80 11.56
N LEU A 77 5.01 5.84 10.85
CA LEU A 77 4.80 5.69 9.39
C LEU A 77 3.31 5.49 9.04
N LEU A 78 2.61 4.61 9.77
CA LEU A 78 1.18 4.39 9.57
C LEU A 78 0.34 5.65 9.86
N SER A 79 0.73 6.42 10.89
CA SER A 79 0.06 7.68 11.21
C SER A 79 0.25 8.73 10.12
N ARG A 80 1.43 8.78 9.49
CA ARG A 80 1.71 9.66 8.34
C ARG A 80 0.93 9.24 7.10
N ILE A 81 0.83 7.94 6.84
CA ILE A 81 -0.05 7.39 5.78
C ILE A 81 -1.49 7.83 6.01
N ALA A 82 -2.06 7.53 7.19
CA ALA A 82 -3.46 7.84 7.50
C ALA A 82 -3.80 9.33 7.41
N ARG A 83 -2.83 10.21 7.74
CA ARG A 83 -2.99 11.67 7.66
C ARG A 83 -3.19 12.17 6.23
N ASP A 84 -2.56 11.54 5.25
CA ASP A 84 -2.59 11.98 3.85
C ASP A 84 -3.76 11.33 3.06
N ILE A 85 -4.62 10.53 3.71
CA ILE A 85 -5.80 9.95 3.08
C ILE A 85 -6.94 10.98 3.07
N ASP A 86 -7.48 11.25 1.89
CA ASP A 86 -8.72 11.98 1.74
C ASP A 86 -9.91 11.01 1.80
N PHE A 87 -10.48 10.87 2.99
CA PHE A 87 -11.65 10.01 3.22
C PHE A 87 -12.94 10.57 2.60
N SER A 88 -12.97 11.76 2.00
CA SER A 88 -14.15 12.22 1.25
C SER A 88 -14.30 11.50 -0.09
N LEU A 89 -13.19 10.97 -0.63
CA LEU A 89 -13.11 10.28 -1.92
C LEU A 89 -13.37 8.77 -1.77
N SER A 90 -14.35 8.25 -2.51
CA SER A 90 -14.81 6.86 -2.37
C SER A 90 -13.75 5.85 -2.82
N GLU A 91 -12.95 6.21 -3.82
CA GLU A 91 -11.81 5.45 -4.32
C GLU A 91 -10.70 5.31 -3.27
N GLN A 92 -10.41 6.38 -2.53
CA GLN A 92 -9.40 6.35 -1.48
C GLN A 92 -9.82 5.44 -0.32
N ARG A 93 -11.13 5.42 -0.01
CA ARG A 93 -11.70 4.46 0.95
C ARG A 93 -11.50 3.02 0.49
N GLY A 94 -11.71 2.72 -0.80
CA GLY A 94 -11.49 1.38 -1.35
C GLY A 94 -10.04 0.91 -1.16
N TYR A 95 -9.06 1.75 -1.54
CA TYR A 95 -7.65 1.43 -1.29
C TYR A 95 -7.34 1.23 0.19
N TRP A 96 -7.88 2.08 1.07
CA TRP A 96 -7.69 1.97 2.51
C TRP A 96 -8.27 0.68 3.10
N LEU A 97 -9.49 0.30 2.69
CA LEU A 97 -10.11 -0.96 3.09
C LEU A 97 -9.28 -2.17 2.65
N GLY A 98 -8.72 -2.13 1.44
CA GLY A 98 -7.76 -3.15 0.99
C GLY A 98 -6.46 -3.16 1.78
N PHE A 99 -5.93 -1.98 2.12
CA PHE A 99 -4.69 -1.80 2.88
C PHE A 99 -4.80 -2.31 4.32
N CYS A 100 -5.93 -2.06 4.99
CA CYS A 100 -6.19 -2.55 6.34
C CYS A 100 -6.66 -3.99 6.38
N ASN A 101 -7.18 -4.54 5.28
CA ASN A 101 -7.56 -5.95 5.23
C ASN A 101 -6.33 -6.82 5.09
N ASP A 102 -6.20 -7.75 6.03
CA ASP A 102 -5.09 -8.68 6.13
C ASP A 102 -4.90 -9.48 4.82
N PRO A 103 -3.74 -9.40 4.14
CA PRO A 103 -3.45 -10.22 2.98
C PRO A 103 -3.39 -11.73 3.31
N LEU A 104 -3.34 -12.11 4.59
CA LEU A 104 -3.33 -13.52 5.02
C LEU A 104 -4.74 -14.15 5.09
N LYS A 105 -5.82 -13.38 4.95
CA LYS A 105 -7.19 -13.94 5.02
C LYS A 105 -7.80 -14.34 3.66
N THR A 106 -7.24 -13.92 2.53
CA THR A 106 -7.82 -14.24 1.21
C THR A 106 -7.41 -15.59 0.63
N CYS A 107 -6.60 -16.40 1.33
CA CYS A 107 -6.31 -17.78 0.90
C CYS A 107 -7.30 -18.83 1.44
N SER A 108 -8.31 -18.44 2.21
CA SER A 108 -9.33 -19.38 2.70
C SER A 108 -10.68 -19.09 2.05
N GLY A 109 -10.95 -19.78 0.93
CA GLY A 109 -12.31 -19.83 0.36
C GLY A 109 -12.36 -19.90 -1.16
N HIS A 110 -12.04 -21.07 -1.72
CA HIS A 110 -12.85 -21.68 -2.79
C HIS A 110 -12.42 -23.15 -2.98
N ASN A 111 -12.95 -24.04 -2.16
CA ASN A 111 -13.22 -25.40 -2.62
C ASN A 111 -14.58 -25.87 -2.07
N SER A 112 -15.63 -25.29 -2.63
CA SER A 112 -16.97 -25.87 -2.62
C SER A 112 -17.53 -25.66 -4.02
N HIS A 113 -17.39 -26.67 -4.88
CA HIS A 113 -18.46 -27.18 -5.73
C HIS A 113 -17.98 -28.42 -6.53
N ARG A 114 -18.42 -29.59 -6.05
CA ARG A 114 -19.19 -30.62 -6.78
C ARG A 114 -18.54 -31.43 -7.91
N SER A 115 -18.57 -32.77 -7.72
CA SER A 115 -18.84 -33.91 -8.65
C SER A 115 -17.92 -35.07 -8.22
N MET A 116 -18.36 -36.26 -7.83
CA MET A 116 -19.53 -37.09 -8.12
C MET A 116 -20.12 -37.71 -6.84
#